data_AF-A0A7S0SUJ0-F1
#
_entry.id   AF-A0A7S0SUJ0-F1
#
_cell.length_a   1.000
_cell.length_b   1.000
_cell.length_c   1.000
_cell.angle_alpha   90.00
_cell.angle_beta   90.00
_cell.angle_gamma   90.00
#
_symmetry.space_group_name_H-M   'P 1'
#
loop_
_entity.id
_entity.type
_entity.pdbx_description
1 polymer ?
#
loop_
_entity_poly.entity_id
_entity_poly.type
_entity_poly.pdbx_seq_one_letter_code
_entity_poly.pdbx_strand_id
1 'polypeptide(L)'
;MLMLNELFSGFDKALDRHGVHKVETIGDAYMCVTGHEGIGDHAQRMSAFAREMIEVCNRVKLPYQGSAQQSPESMDAHGSRNLASAYSDVPSKKLQIRV
;
A
#
# COMPACT_ATOMS: atom_id res chain seq x y z
N MET A 1 8.07 -7.80 -15.68
CA MET A 1 8.25 -6.47 -15.05
C MET A 1 7.17 -5.45 -15.39
N LEU A 2 6.20 -5.73 -16.28
CA LEU A 2 5.17 -4.76 -16.69
C LEU A 2 4.18 -4.38 -15.56
N MET A 3 3.81 -5.35 -14.70
CA MET A 3 2.86 -5.13 -13.61
C MET A 3 3.33 -4.10 -12.58
N LEU A 4 4.58 -4.21 -12.11
CA LEU A 4 5.12 -3.29 -11.10
C LEU A 4 5.24 -1.86 -11.66
N ASN A 5 5.59 -1.73 -12.94
CA ASN A 5 5.63 -0.44 -13.60
C ASN A 5 4.25 0.21 -13.70
N GLU A 6 3.22 -0.57 -14.05
CA GLU A 6 1.83 -0.09 -14.08
C GLU A 6 1.37 0.36 -12.68
N LEU A 7 1.70 -0.43 -11.65
CA LEU A 7 1.39 -0.12 -10.26
C LEU A 7 2.03 1.19 -9.80
N PHE A 8 3.35 1.33 -9.97
CA PHE A 8 4.08 2.53 -9.56
C PHE A 8 3.67 3.75 -10.37
N SER A 9 3.40 3.60 -11.67
CA SER A 9 2.85 4.70 -12.49
C SER A 9 1.47 5.14 -12.00
N GLY A 10 0.66 4.22 -11.48
CA GLY A 10 -0.63 4.53 -10.86
C GLY A 10 -0.47 5.31 -9.56
N PHE A 11 0.49 4.92 -8.72
CA PHE A 11 0.82 5.64 -7.48
C PHE A 11 1.38 7.04 -7.75
N ASP A 12 2.28 7.19 -8.73
CA ASP A 12 2.87 8.47 -9.11
C ASP A 12 1.78 9.48 -9.50
N LYS A 13 0.76 9.05 -10.27
CA LYS A 13 -0.40 9.89 -10.62
C LYS A 13 -1.19 10.34 -9.39
N ALA A 14 -1.24 9.54 -8.32
CA ALA A 14 -2.00 9.85 -7.11
C ALA A 14 -1.25 10.82 -6.18
N LEU A 15 0.08 10.90 -6.26
CA LEU A 15 0.88 11.82 -5.42
C LEU A 15 0.42 13.27 -5.56
N ASP A 16 0.31 13.75 -6.79
CA ASP A 16 -0.05 15.15 -7.08
C ASP A 16 -1.45 15.50 -6.56
N ARG A 17 -2.41 14.56 -6.65
CA ARG A 17 -3.79 14.76 -6.19
C ARG A 17 -3.88 14.93 -4.67
N HIS A 18 -3.00 14.29 -3.91
CA HIS A 18 -3.01 14.29 -2.45
C HIS A 18 -1.87 15.14 -1.85
N GLY A 19 -1.06 15.80 -2.67
CA GLY A 19 0.09 16.58 -2.23
C GLY A 19 1.13 15.75 -1.48
N VAL A 20 1.28 14.47 -1.83
CA VAL A 20 2.26 13.56 -1.20
C VAL A 20 3.57 13.63 -1.97
N HIS A 21 4.70 13.68 -1.26
CA HIS A 21 6.02 13.72 -1.87
C HIS A 21 6.59 12.31 -2.01
N LYS A 22 7.07 11.96 -3.21
CA LYS A 22 7.81 10.71 -3.43
C LYS A 22 9.19 10.81 -2.82
N VAL A 23 9.60 9.83 -2.02
CA VAL A 23 10.97 9.77 -1.50
C VAL A 23 11.81 8.94 -2.46
N GLU A 24 11.52 7.66 -2.58
CA GLU A 24 12.27 6.73 -3.43
C GLU A 24 11.51 5.41 -3.64
N THR A 25 12.08 4.54 -4.47
CA THR A 25 11.64 3.16 -4.65
C THR A 25 12.82 2.23 -4.38
N ILE A 26 12.63 1.22 -3.52
CA ILE A 26 13.65 0.24 -3.18
C ILE A 26 13.12 -1.16 -3.50
N GLY A 27 13.51 -1.71 -4.65
CA GLY A 27 12.97 -2.98 -5.13
C GLY A 27 11.47 -2.88 -5.42
N ASP A 28 10.67 -3.60 -4.63
CA ASP A 28 9.21 -3.57 -4.66
C ASP A 28 8.59 -2.57 -3.65
N ALA A 29 9.41 -1.95 -2.80
CA ALA A 29 8.94 -0.95 -1.85
C ALA A 29 8.81 0.42 -2.51
N TYR A 30 7.69 1.09 -2.22
CA TYR A 30 7.39 2.45 -2.67
C TYR A 30 7.30 3.38 -1.46
N MET A 31 8.20 4.36 -1.35
CA MET A 31 8.31 5.24 -0.19
C MET A 31 7.89 6.68 -0.53
N CYS A 32 7.05 7.26 0.33
CA CYS A 32 6.54 8.61 0.17
C CYS A 32 6.27 9.26 1.54
N VAL A 33 6.15 10.59 1.58
CA VAL A 33 6.03 11.36 2.82
C VAL A 33 5.12 12.58 2.66
N THR A 34 4.48 12.98 3.75
CA THR A 34 3.69 14.20 3.91
C THR A 34 4.20 15.00 5.09
N GLY A 35 3.97 16.31 5.10
CA GLY A 35 4.34 17.19 6.22
C GLY A 35 5.77 17.75 6.18
N HIS A 36 6.58 17.40 5.17
CA HIS A 36 7.92 17.98 4.97
C HIS A 36 7.89 19.50 4.73
N GLU A 37 6.80 20.01 4.16
CA GLU A 37 6.53 21.44 3.92
C GLU A 37 6.04 22.20 5.19
N GLY A 38 5.84 21.51 6.32
CA GLY A 38 5.27 22.12 7.53
C GLY A 38 3.77 22.43 7.47
N ILE A 39 3.07 21.94 6.45
CA ILE A 39 1.62 22.13 6.28
C ILE A 39 0.85 21.19 7.22
N GLY A 40 -0.09 21.75 8.00
CA GLY A 40 -1.01 20.98 8.83
C GLY A 40 -2.12 20.34 7.99
N ASP A 41 -2.43 19.06 8.27
CA ASP A 41 -3.29 18.11 7.52
C ASP A 41 -2.55 16.87 6.98
N HIS A 42 -1.24 16.76 7.19
CA HIS A 42 -0.37 15.70 6.65
C HIS A 42 -0.94 14.27 6.81
N ALA A 43 -1.58 13.97 7.94
CA ALA A 43 -2.12 12.64 8.24
C ALA A 43 -3.36 12.34 7.40
N GLN A 44 -4.21 13.36 7.16
CA GLN A 44 -5.40 13.23 6.32
C GLN A 44 -4.99 13.01 4.86
N ARG A 45 -4.01 13.78 4.36
CA ARG A 45 -3.48 13.61 2.99
C ARG A 45 -2.83 12.25 2.79
N MET A 46 -1.99 11.80 3.73
CA MET A 46 -1.39 10.46 3.66
C MET A 46 -2.45 9.35 3.72
N SER A 47 -3.48 9.50 4.57
CA SER A 47 -4.58 8.52 4.66
C SER A 47 -5.42 8.48 3.38
N ALA A 48 -5.72 9.64 2.78
CA ALA A 48 -6.44 9.74 1.52
C ALA A 48 -5.65 9.13 0.35
N PHE A 49 -4.34 9.38 0.31
CA PHE A 49 -3.42 8.77 -0.65
C PHE A 49 -3.36 7.24 -0.50
N ALA A 50 -3.21 6.72 0.73
CA ALA A 50 -3.20 5.29 0.99
C ALA A 50 -4.49 4.59 0.53
N ARG A 51 -5.65 5.23 0.71
CA ARG A 51 -6.93 4.74 0.20
C ARG A 51 -6.92 4.61 -1.33
N GLU A 52 -6.41 5.62 -2.03
CA GLU A 52 -6.31 5.59 -3.50
C GLU A 52 -5.29 4.55 -3.98
N MET A 53 -4.18 4.34 -3.26
CA MET A 53 -3.23 3.26 -3.60
C MET A 53 -3.93 1.89 -3.62
N ILE A 54 -4.82 1.60 -2.67
CA ILE A 54 -5.61 0.36 -2.66
C ILE A 54 -6.50 0.28 -3.90
N GLU A 55 -7.13 1.38 -4.31
CA GLU A 55 -7.94 1.43 -5.53
C GLU A 55 -7.10 1.20 -6.80
N VAL A 56 -5.87 1.69 -6.84
CA VAL A 56 -4.91 1.43 -7.93
C VAL A 56 -4.52 -0.04 -7.95
N CYS A 57 -4.16 -0.63 -6.80
CA CYS A 57 -3.83 -2.06 -6.68
C CYS A 57 -4.94 -2.95 -7.25
N ASN A 58 -6.20 -2.61 -7.00
CA ASN A 58 -7.36 -3.37 -7.50
C ASN A 58 -7.55 -3.31 -9.03
N ARG A 59 -6.92 -2.37 -9.72
CA ARG A 59 -7.02 -2.22 -11.19
C ARG A 59 -5.89 -2.93 -11.93
N VAL A 60 -4.75 -3.13 -11.27
CA VAL A 60 -3.56 -3.73 -11.88
C VAL A 60 -3.75 -5.24 -12.00
N LYS A 61 -3.48 -5.77 -13.19
CA LYS A 61 -3.61 -7.22 -13.45
C LYS A 61 -2.40 -7.97 -12.91
N LEU A 62 -2.66 -9.02 -12.13
CA LEU A 62 -1.61 -9.93 -11.69
C LEU A 62 -1.06 -10.73 -12.89
N PRO A 63 0.26 -10.85 -13.03
CA PRO A 63 0.88 -11.58 -14.15
C PRO A 63 0.66 -13.09 -14.08
N TYR A 64 0.19 -13.61 -12.94
CA TYR A 64 -0.11 -15.02 -12.74
C TYR A 64 -1.54 -15.19 -12.21
N GLN A 65 -2.43 -15.66 -13.07
CA GLN A 65 -3.70 -16.28 -12.66
C GLN A 65 -3.47 -17.79 -12.66
N GLY A 66 -3.11 -18.33 -11.51
CA GLY A 66 -2.99 -19.78 -11.34
C GLY A 66 -4.31 -20.45 -11.70
N SER A 67 -4.25 -21.54 -12.48
CA SER A 67 -5.37 -22.41 -12.77
C SER A 67 -6.07 -22.78 -11.47
N ALA A 68 -7.32 -22.36 -11.31
CA ALA A 68 -8.17 -22.81 -10.22
C ALA A 68 -8.39 -24.32 -10.36
N GLN A 69 -7.59 -25.14 -9.68
CA GLN A 69 -8.00 -26.47 -9.24
C GLN A 69 -8.49 -26.32 -7.80
N GLN A 70 -9.80 -26.05 -7.66
CA GLN A 70 -10.51 -26.25 -6.41
C GLN A 70 -11.10 -27.67 -6.44
N SER A 71 -10.51 -28.60 -5.69
CA SER A 71 -11.26 -29.74 -5.14
C SER A 71 -11.86 -29.28 -3.80
N PRO A 72 -13.15 -29.50 -3.54
CA PRO A 72 -13.79 -29.02 -2.32
C PRO A 72 -13.43 -29.95 -1.15
N GLU A 73 -12.42 -29.59 -0.36
CA GLU A 73 -12.23 -30.16 0.97
C GLU A 73 -12.94 -29.27 2.00
N SER A 74 -13.95 -29.89 2.61
CA SER A 74 -14.77 -29.55 3.78
C SER A 74 -14.52 -28.23 4.51
N MET A 75 -15.62 -27.48 4.64
CA MET A 75 -15.81 -26.38 5.58
C MET A 75 -15.50 -26.81 7.02
N ASP A 76 -14.44 -26.25 7.61
CA ASP A 76 -14.32 -26.12 9.06
C ASP A 76 -14.41 -24.64 9.45
N ALA A 77 -15.51 -24.30 10.09
CA ALA A 77 -15.88 -22.96 10.49
C ALA A 77 -15.12 -22.51 11.75
N HIS A 78 -13.87 -22.05 11.64
CA HIS A 78 -13.20 -21.32 12.73
C HIS A 78 -12.24 -20.26 12.21
N GLY A 79 -12.61 -18.98 12.40
CA GLY A 79 -11.62 -17.90 12.40
C GLY A 79 -12.12 -16.55 11.92
N SER A 80 -12.98 -15.88 12.70
CA SER A 80 -13.07 -14.42 12.64
C SER A 80 -11.72 -13.82 13.06
N ARG A 81 -10.79 -13.67 12.12
CA ARG A 81 -9.54 -12.95 12.34
C ARG A 81 -9.84 -11.46 12.33
N ASN A 82 -9.83 -10.88 13.53
CA ASN A 82 -10.07 -9.46 13.75
C ASN A 82 -8.87 -8.65 13.24
N LEU A 83 -9.06 -7.89 12.15
CA LEU A 83 -8.01 -7.09 11.49
C LEU A 83 -7.34 -6.08 12.44
N ALA A 84 -8.02 -5.68 13.51
CA ALA A 84 -7.50 -4.74 14.50
C ALA A 84 -6.27 -5.24 15.29
N SER A 85 -6.13 -6.56 15.48
CA SER A 85 -4.98 -7.13 16.21
C SER A 85 -3.70 -7.17 15.38
N ALA A 86 -3.78 -7.10 14.05
CA ALA A 86 -2.60 -7.13 13.19
C ALA A 86 -1.82 -5.81 13.21
N TYR A 87 -2.45 -4.72 13.64
CA TYR A 87 -1.85 -3.39 13.68
C TYR A 87 -1.24 -3.00 15.03
N SER A 88 -1.46 -3.77 16.11
CA SER A 88 -0.91 -3.47 17.44
C SER A 88 0.57 -3.84 17.60
N ASP A 89 1.09 -4.74 16.75
CA ASP A 89 2.46 -5.27 16.85
C ASP A 89 3.43 -4.70 15.82
N VAL A 90 3.08 -3.60 15.14
CA VAL A 90 4.04 -2.92 14.26
C VAL A 90 5.06 -2.20 15.15
N PRO A 91 6.33 -2.65 15.22
CA PRO A 91 7.31 -1.96 16.03
C PRO A 91 7.53 -0.58 15.40
N SER A 92 7.36 0.47 16.21
CA SER A 92 7.69 1.85 15.85
C SER A 92 9.19 1.98 15.62
N LYS A 93 9.70 1.48 14.49
CA LYS A 93 11.05 1.76 14.03
C LYS A 93 11.06 3.23 13.65
N LYS A 94 11.67 4.07 14.50
CA LYS A 94 12.11 5.42 14.13
C LYS A 94 12.96 5.28 12.87
N LEU A 95 12.37 5.58 11.73
CA LEU A 95 13.10 5.76 10.48
C LEU A 95 13.88 7.07 10.64
N GLN A 96 15.10 6.98 11.14
CA GLN A 96 16.03 8.11 11.11
C GLN A 96 16.44 8.30 9.65
N ILE A 97 15.77 9.21 8.97
CA ILE A 97 16.28 9.78 7.72
C ILE A 97 17.54 10.57 8.11
N ARG A 98 18.70 10.06 7.72
CA ARG A 98 19.99 10.70 7.95
C ARG A 98 20.25 11.59 6.73
N VAL A 99 20.14 12.91 6.92
CA VAL A 99 20.60 13.91 5.94
C VAL A 99 22.11 13.94 5.93
#